data_AF-A0A0G4FUX2-F1
#
_entry.id   AF-A0A0G4FUX2-F1
#
_cell.length_a   1.000
_cell.length_b   1.000
_cell.length_c   1.000
_cell.angle_alpha   90.00
_cell.angle_beta   90.00
_cell.angle_gamma   90.00
#
_symmetry.space_group_name_H-M   'P 1'
#
loop_
_entity.id
_entity.type
_entity.pdbx_description
1 polymer ?
#
loop_
_entity_poly.entity_id
_entity_poly.type
_entity_poly.pdbx_seq_one_letter_code
_entity_poly.pdbx_strand_id
1 'polypeptide(L)'
;MCSRGVWQLKTVNIRYSETGHSSRGVRFYFRHLLYKWREKNPQVTVTTEHSQYEEPEVTAGFASNTTTRINLKNLKPRHIDDILNFLRNSHSGNEHMRHGGPRVWTEKRSVQGLWQPSLEGQMNALRWFHRRKPPLRMPRYTNTSLKLSIQAIRGEGRWGNEREVSKGWNQLDLKHVFMNPFVPRPLPDGQAETGAPDEPQGAELEAGTADAGGEMGADVAAQGSTSHAHSESERAAPAI
;
A
#
# COMPACT_ATOMS: atom_id res chain seq x y z
N MET A 1 4.80 25.32 21.14
CA MET A 1 3.38 25.38 21.49
C MET A 1 3.26 26.02 22.86
N CYS A 2 2.10 26.56 23.20
CA CYS A 2 1.77 26.83 24.61
C CYS A 2 0.75 25.78 25.11
N SER A 3 0.87 25.39 26.37
CA SER A 3 -0.13 24.57 27.07
C SER A 3 -0.54 25.32 28.32
N ARG A 4 -1.83 25.60 28.48
CA ARG A 4 -2.37 26.40 29.59
C ARG A 4 -1.64 27.75 29.79
N GLY A 5 -1.30 28.42 28.68
CA GLY A 5 -0.58 29.70 28.69
C GLY A 5 0.94 29.60 28.92
N VAL A 6 1.48 28.40 29.18
CA VAL A 6 2.92 28.19 29.39
C VAL A 6 3.58 27.75 28.09
N TRP A 7 4.59 28.50 27.66
CA TRP A 7 5.44 28.14 26.52
C TRP A 7 6.35 26.97 26.85
N GLN A 8 6.34 25.96 25.98
CA GLN A 8 7.10 24.73 26.15
C GLN A 8 8.56 24.89 25.75
N LEU A 9 8.86 25.63 24.68
CA LEU A 9 10.25 25.93 24.30
C LEU A 9 10.86 26.91 25.31
N LYS A 10 12.00 26.56 25.90
CA LYS A 10 12.70 27.38 26.93
C LYS A 10 14.03 27.89 26.45
N THR A 11 14.86 27.02 25.90
CA THR A 11 16.21 27.36 25.47
C THR A 11 16.42 26.99 24.01
N VAL A 12 17.14 27.85 23.29
CA VAL A 12 17.57 27.59 21.92
C VAL A 12 19.05 27.90 21.85
N ASN A 13 19.88 26.88 21.68
CA ASN A 13 21.30 27.04 21.40
C ASN A 13 21.53 26.87 19.90
N ILE A 14 22.07 27.90 19.25
CA ILE A 14 22.40 27.87 17.83
C ILE A 14 23.91 27.82 17.69
N ARG A 15 24.40 26.68 17.23
CA ARG A 15 25.81 26.45 16.93
C ARG A 15 26.14 26.84 15.50
N TYR A 16 27.26 27.52 15.29
CA TYR A 16 27.72 27.93 13.96
C TYR A 16 29.25 28.02 13.86
N SER A 17 29.76 27.95 12.63
CA SER A 17 31.15 28.25 12.29
C SER A 17 31.27 29.64 11.67
N GLU A 18 32.32 30.39 12.02
CA GLU A 18 32.56 31.74 11.49
C GLU A 18 33.01 31.73 10.02
N THR A 19 33.89 30.79 9.66
CA THR A 19 34.50 30.70 8.32
C THR A 19 33.80 29.70 7.41
N GLY A 20 33.13 28.69 7.98
CA GLY A 20 32.49 27.62 7.21
C GLY A 20 31.44 28.13 6.21
N HIS A 21 31.40 27.53 5.01
CA HIS A 21 30.38 27.86 4.01
C HIS A 21 28.99 27.41 4.45
N SER A 22 28.91 26.25 5.12
CA SER A 22 27.66 25.64 5.59
C SER A 22 26.85 26.54 6.52
N SER A 23 27.51 27.39 7.30
CA SER A 23 26.92 28.34 8.25
C SER A 23 26.68 29.74 7.68
N ARG A 24 26.91 29.98 6.39
CA ARG A 24 26.71 31.30 5.74
C ARG A 24 25.31 31.87 5.99
N GLY A 25 24.27 31.04 5.86
CA GLY A 25 22.89 31.45 6.10
C GLY A 25 22.60 31.77 7.57
N VAL A 26 23.20 31.01 8.49
CA VAL A 26 23.09 31.23 9.95
C VAL A 26 23.72 32.56 10.34
N ARG A 27 24.92 32.87 9.84
CA ARG A 27 25.59 34.16 10.09
C ARG A 27 24.76 35.35 9.61
N PHE A 28 24.17 35.23 8.41
CA PHE A 28 23.26 36.26 7.91
C PHE A 28 22.02 36.41 8.81
N TYR A 29 21.44 35.29 9.25
CA TYR A 29 20.29 35.29 10.15
C TYR A 29 20.61 36.00 11.48
N PHE A 30 21.79 35.75 12.06
CA PHE A 30 22.25 36.42 13.29
C PHE A 30 22.35 37.93 13.14
N ARG A 31 22.89 38.40 12.02
CA ARG A 31 23.10 39.83 11.79
C ARG A 31 21.80 40.61 11.58
N HIS A 32 20.78 39.99 10.96
CA HIS A 32 19.62 40.74 10.46
C HIS A 32 18.26 40.34 11.04
N LEU A 33 18.08 39.08 11.44
CA LEU A 33 16.75 38.52 11.74
C LEU A 33 16.63 38.02 13.18
N LEU A 34 17.72 37.54 13.77
CA LEU A 34 17.72 36.95 15.12
C LEU A 34 17.18 37.93 16.18
N TYR A 35 17.57 39.20 16.12
CA TYR A 35 17.09 40.22 17.04
C TYR A 35 15.56 40.37 16.99
N LYS A 36 14.99 40.48 15.78
CA LYS A 36 13.53 40.58 15.58
C LYS A 36 12.80 39.35 16.12
N TRP A 37 13.41 38.17 15.99
CA TRP A 37 12.83 36.94 16.53
C TRP A 37 12.86 36.92 18.06
N ARG A 38 13.94 37.40 18.69
CA ARG A 38 14.07 37.51 20.15
C ARG A 38 13.07 38.51 20.75
N GLU A 39 12.87 39.66 20.12
CA GLU A 39 11.87 40.64 20.58
C GLU A 39 10.44 40.07 20.56
N LYS A 40 10.11 39.27 19.54
CA LYS A 40 8.81 38.58 19.47
C LYS A 40 8.66 37.46 20.48
N ASN A 41 9.76 36.94 21.03
CA ASN A 41 9.80 35.76 21.87
C ASN A 41 10.67 35.97 23.12
N PRO A 42 10.32 36.92 24.00
CA PRO A 42 11.12 37.20 25.20
C PRO A 42 11.17 36.00 26.17
N GLN A 43 10.23 35.06 26.06
CA GLN A 43 10.16 33.87 26.90
C GLN A 43 11.22 32.81 26.58
N VAL A 44 11.94 32.91 25.45
CA VAL A 44 12.93 31.92 25.01
C VAL A 44 14.34 32.48 25.20
N THR A 45 15.17 31.76 25.93
CA THR A 45 16.59 32.09 26.08
C THR A 45 17.35 31.59 24.86
N VAL A 46 17.85 32.51 24.04
CA VAL A 46 18.64 32.17 22.86
C VAL A 46 20.12 32.36 23.14
N THR A 47 20.89 31.28 23.02
CA THR A 47 22.35 31.26 23.13
C THR A 47 22.98 30.97 21.78
N THR A 48 24.14 31.56 21.53
CA THR A 48 24.91 31.33 20.30
C THR A 48 26.24 30.69 20.66
N GLU A 49 26.56 29.58 20.02
CA GLU A 49 27.79 28.83 20.25
C GLU A 49 28.63 28.82 18.98
N HIS A 50 29.89 29.22 19.10
CA HIS A 50 30.82 29.19 17.98
C HIS A 50 31.66 27.90 18.01
N SER A 51 31.66 27.17 16.91
CA SER A 51 32.48 25.97 16.71
C SER A 51 33.06 25.97 15.28
N GLN A 52 34.38 25.86 15.15
CA GLN A 52 35.05 26.03 13.86
C GLN A 52 34.84 24.85 12.90
N TYR A 53 34.88 23.63 13.43
CA TYR A 53 34.94 22.39 12.63
C TYR A 53 33.62 21.64 12.53
N GLU A 54 32.61 22.06 13.28
CA GLU A 54 31.33 21.37 13.33
C GLU A 54 30.30 22.01 12.39
N GLU A 55 29.34 21.19 11.96
CA GLU A 55 28.21 21.67 11.17
C GLU A 55 27.28 22.55 12.03
N PRO A 56 26.65 23.58 11.41
CA PRO A 56 25.73 24.42 12.15
C PRO A 56 24.48 23.62 12.55
N GLU A 57 24.05 23.80 13.79
CA GLU A 57 22.96 23.01 14.39
C GLU A 57 22.18 23.86 15.40
N VAL A 58 20.90 23.57 15.54
CA VAL A 58 20.04 24.11 16.60
C VAL A 58 19.73 23.03 17.60
N THR A 59 20.04 23.30 18.85
CA THR A 59 19.62 22.51 20.00
C THR A 59 18.52 23.26 20.76
N ALA A 60 17.32 22.72 20.77
CA ALA A 60 16.16 23.28 21.46
C ALA A 60 15.85 22.49 22.74
N GLY A 61 15.81 23.18 23.88
CA GLY A 61 15.41 22.62 25.16
C GLY A 61 13.96 22.97 25.49
N PHE A 62 13.16 21.95 25.78
CA PHE A 62 11.75 22.08 26.17
C PHE A 62 11.57 21.97 27.69
N ALA A 63 10.45 22.49 28.19
CA ALA A 63 10.05 22.40 29.59
C ALA A 63 9.86 20.96 30.07
N SER A 64 9.59 20.02 29.16
CA SER A 64 9.51 18.58 29.40
C SER A 64 10.88 17.90 29.58
N ASN A 65 11.97 18.67 29.68
CA ASN A 65 13.37 18.21 29.65
C ASN A 65 13.76 17.44 28.37
N THR A 66 12.92 17.48 27.34
CA THR A 66 13.24 16.93 26.04
C THR A 66 14.13 17.90 25.28
N THR A 67 15.09 17.37 24.54
CA THR A 67 15.98 18.16 23.70
C THR A 67 15.84 17.71 22.25
N THR A 68 15.74 18.67 21.33
CA THR A 68 15.72 18.40 19.89
C THR A 68 16.89 19.06 19.21
N ARG A 69 17.48 18.31 18.29
CA ARG A 69 18.62 18.70 17.49
C ARG A 69 18.22 18.76 16.02
N ILE A 70 18.47 19.89 15.37
CA ILE A 70 18.15 20.11 13.95
C ILE A 70 19.36 20.72 13.26
N ASN A 71 19.83 20.08 12.19
CA ASN A 71 20.94 20.58 11.38
C ASN A 71 20.52 21.79 10.56
N LEU A 72 21.38 22.82 10.48
CA LEU A 72 21.17 24.05 9.73
C LEU A 72 22.06 24.19 8.49
N LYS A 73 22.70 23.10 8.05
CA LYS A 73 23.66 23.10 6.94
C LYS A 73 23.03 23.66 5.66
N ASN A 74 23.67 24.68 5.08
CA ASN A 74 23.30 25.30 3.80
C ASN A 74 21.85 25.84 3.74
N LEU A 75 21.23 26.14 4.88
CA LEU A 75 19.88 26.69 4.91
C LEU A 75 19.87 28.19 4.63
N LYS A 76 18.81 28.65 3.97
CA LYS A 76 18.54 30.08 3.76
C LYS A 76 18.05 30.70 5.07
N PRO A 77 18.31 31.99 5.32
CA PRO A 77 17.87 32.68 6.54
C PRO A 77 16.37 32.58 6.82
N ARG A 78 15.52 32.59 5.78
CA ARG A 78 14.06 32.40 5.91
C ARG A 78 13.71 31.02 6.47
N HIS A 79 14.33 29.97 5.97
CA HIS A 79 14.08 28.60 6.46
C HIS A 79 14.52 28.43 7.91
N ILE A 80 15.57 29.15 8.34
CA ILE A 80 15.99 29.16 9.75
C ILE A 80 14.91 29.80 10.63
N ASP A 81 14.30 30.91 10.19
CA ASP A 81 13.16 31.51 10.88
C ASP A 81 11.98 30.53 10.97
N ASP A 82 11.66 29.85 9.85
CA ASP A 82 10.61 28.83 9.81
C ASP A 82 10.87 27.67 10.77
N ILE A 83 12.12 27.19 10.87
CA ILE A 83 12.53 26.14 11.82
C ILE A 83 12.39 26.63 13.26
N LEU A 84 12.81 27.86 13.55
CA LEU A 84 12.67 28.43 14.90
C LEU A 84 11.19 28.63 15.27
N ASN A 85 10.36 29.06 14.32
CA ASN A 85 8.91 29.16 14.49
C ASN A 85 8.27 27.78 14.65
N PHE A 86 8.74 26.78 13.91
CA PHE A 86 8.31 25.40 14.05
C PHE A 86 8.63 24.88 15.46
N LEU A 87 9.88 25.01 15.93
CA LEU A 87 10.29 24.64 17.29
C LEU A 87 9.49 25.40 18.36
N ARG A 88 9.26 26.70 18.15
CA ARG A 88 8.40 27.53 19.00
C ARG A 88 6.98 26.98 19.03
N ASN A 89 6.47 26.43 17.93
CA ASN A 89 5.12 25.89 17.80
C ASN A 89 5.00 24.41 18.20
N SER A 90 6.10 23.67 18.35
CA SER A 90 6.13 22.29 18.84
C SER A 90 5.86 22.18 20.35
N HIS A 91 5.15 21.12 20.76
CA HIS A 91 4.86 20.86 22.18
C HIS A 91 6.07 20.29 22.93
N SER A 92 6.76 19.36 22.28
CA SER A 92 7.92 18.63 22.80
C SER A 92 8.89 18.39 21.66
N GLY A 93 9.93 17.61 21.92
CA GLY A 93 11.05 17.38 21.02
C GLY A 93 10.79 16.46 19.83
N ASN A 94 9.68 16.68 19.11
CA ASN A 94 9.28 15.96 17.90
C ASN A 94 9.03 14.45 18.07
N GLU A 95 8.47 14.05 19.22
CA GLU A 95 7.81 12.75 19.32
C GLU A 95 6.56 12.78 18.44
N HIS A 96 6.71 12.28 17.22
CA HIS A 96 5.65 12.29 16.22
C HIS A 96 4.61 11.24 16.60
N MET A 97 3.44 11.68 17.02
CA MET A 97 2.30 10.78 17.10
C MET A 97 1.96 10.30 15.69
N ARG A 98 1.74 9.00 15.53
CA ARG A 98 1.28 8.44 14.25
C ARG A 98 -0.03 9.13 13.86
N HIS A 99 -0.11 9.64 12.63
CA HIS A 99 -1.31 10.32 12.14
C HIS A 99 -2.48 9.37 11.83
N GLY A 100 -2.27 8.05 11.91
CA GLY A 100 -3.31 7.04 11.81
C GLY A 100 -4.00 6.81 13.15
N GLY A 101 -5.33 6.70 13.14
CA GLY A 101 -6.14 6.44 14.32
C GLY A 101 -7.05 7.61 14.73
N PRO A 102 -7.60 7.57 15.95
CA PRO A 102 -8.46 8.63 16.47
C PRO A 102 -7.72 9.96 16.53
N ARG A 103 -8.21 10.96 15.80
CA ARG A 103 -7.61 12.32 15.74
C ARG A 103 -7.91 13.18 16.97
N VAL A 104 -8.82 12.74 17.81
CA VAL A 104 -9.27 13.47 19.00
C VAL A 104 -8.99 12.59 20.21
N TRP A 105 -8.22 13.14 21.15
CA TRP A 105 -8.04 12.55 22.47
C TRP A 105 -9.00 13.20 23.46
N THR A 106 -9.76 12.39 24.20
CA THR A 106 -10.62 12.86 25.28
C THR A 106 -10.58 11.86 26.43
N GLU A 107 -10.41 12.34 27.66
CA GLU A 107 -10.56 11.53 28.86
C GLU A 107 -12.03 11.20 29.12
N LYS A 108 -12.93 12.11 28.72
CA LYS A 108 -14.38 11.95 28.86
C LYS A 108 -14.97 11.50 27.51
N ARG A 109 -14.99 10.19 27.28
CA ARG A 109 -15.49 9.59 26.03
C ARG A 109 -16.99 9.84 25.79
N SER A 110 -17.79 9.99 26.85
CA SER A 110 -19.21 10.33 26.74
C SER A 110 -19.65 11.23 27.89
N VAL A 111 -20.69 12.03 27.66
CA VAL A 111 -21.32 12.87 28.70
C VAL A 111 -22.51 12.16 29.36
N GLN A 112 -23.34 11.46 28.57
CA GLN A 112 -24.57 10.81 29.04
C GLN A 112 -24.37 9.35 29.48
N GLY A 113 -23.26 8.73 29.09
CA GLY A 113 -23.02 7.30 29.24
C GLY A 113 -22.64 6.66 27.90
N LEU A 114 -21.82 5.63 27.98
CA LEU A 114 -21.53 4.78 26.83
C LEU A 114 -22.75 3.92 26.53
N TRP A 115 -22.97 3.61 25.26
CA TRP A 115 -24.03 2.66 24.90
C TRP A 115 -23.78 1.33 25.61
N GLN A 116 -24.80 0.85 26.31
CA GLN A 116 -24.83 -0.46 26.94
C GLN A 116 -26.15 -1.13 26.54
N PRO A 117 -26.13 -2.42 26.16
CA PRO A 117 -27.37 -3.10 25.84
C PRO A 117 -28.21 -3.22 27.12
N SER A 118 -29.48 -2.82 27.05
CA SER A 118 -30.39 -3.00 28.18
C SER A 118 -30.57 -4.48 28.49
N LEU A 119 -30.86 -4.84 29.74
CA LEU A 119 -31.14 -6.23 30.13
C LEU A 119 -32.23 -6.84 29.24
N GLU A 120 -33.30 -6.10 28.98
CA GLU A 120 -34.37 -6.52 28.07
C GLU A 120 -33.87 -6.77 26.64
N GLY A 121 -33.03 -5.88 26.11
CA GLY A 121 -32.39 -6.06 24.80
C GLY A 121 -31.50 -7.29 24.75
N GLN A 122 -30.74 -7.56 25.82
CA GLN A 122 -29.93 -8.77 25.96
C GLN A 122 -30.79 -10.03 26.00
N MET A 123 -31.87 -10.02 26.81
CA MET A 123 -32.80 -11.15 26.90
C MET A 123 -33.52 -11.42 25.57
N ASN A 124 -33.92 -10.37 24.85
CA ASN A 124 -34.49 -10.50 23.51
C ASN A 124 -33.49 -11.09 22.50
N ALA A 125 -32.22 -10.71 22.58
CA ALA A 125 -31.17 -11.31 21.74
C ALA A 125 -30.93 -12.80 22.10
N LEU A 126 -30.89 -13.13 23.39
CA LEU A 126 -30.74 -14.52 23.88
C LEU A 126 -31.91 -15.41 23.47
N ARG A 127 -33.12 -14.86 23.38
CA ARG A 127 -34.30 -15.59 22.91
C ARG A 127 -34.09 -16.19 21.52
N TRP A 128 -33.27 -15.60 20.65
CA TRP A 128 -32.96 -16.19 19.35
C TRP A 128 -32.18 -17.50 19.46
N PHE A 129 -31.21 -17.58 20.39
CA PHE A 129 -30.42 -18.79 20.63
C PHE A 129 -31.23 -19.92 21.29
N HIS A 130 -32.24 -19.56 22.08
CA HIS A 130 -33.12 -20.51 22.76
C HIS A 130 -34.29 -20.98 21.89
N ARG A 131 -34.47 -20.44 20.68
CA ARG A 131 -35.43 -21.01 19.73
C ARG A 131 -34.91 -22.38 19.33
N ARG A 132 -35.70 -23.42 19.62
CA ARG A 132 -35.50 -24.73 18.98
C ARG A 132 -35.42 -24.46 17.49
N LYS A 133 -34.27 -24.72 16.87
CA LYS A 133 -34.12 -24.59 15.42
C LYS A 133 -35.29 -25.39 14.83
N PRO A 134 -36.13 -24.82 13.94
CA PRO A 134 -37.01 -25.66 13.15
C PRO A 134 -36.12 -26.75 12.53
N PRO A 135 -36.60 -28.00 12.38
CA PRO A 135 -35.81 -29.03 11.74
C PRO A 135 -35.22 -28.42 10.47
N LEU A 136 -33.90 -28.59 10.26
CA LEU A 136 -33.17 -28.10 9.09
C LEU A 136 -33.81 -28.71 7.85
N ARG A 137 -34.93 -28.15 7.41
CA ARG A 137 -35.51 -28.40 6.12
C ARG A 137 -34.66 -27.56 5.21
N MET A 138 -33.75 -28.22 4.48
CA MET A 138 -33.16 -27.59 3.31
C MET A 138 -34.31 -26.94 2.52
N PRO A 139 -34.11 -25.73 1.97
CA PRO A 139 -35.11 -25.12 1.10
C PRO A 139 -35.59 -26.22 0.15
N ARG A 140 -36.91 -26.48 0.10
CA ARG A 140 -37.45 -27.35 -0.94
C ARG A 140 -37.25 -26.58 -2.24
N TYR A 141 -36.07 -26.72 -2.83
CA TYR A 141 -35.80 -26.17 -4.14
C TYR A 141 -36.86 -26.75 -5.06
N THR A 142 -37.58 -25.88 -5.76
CA THR A 142 -38.47 -26.33 -6.82
C THR A 142 -37.63 -27.12 -7.83
N ASN A 143 -38.25 -28.07 -8.53
CA ASN A 143 -37.57 -28.79 -9.61
C ASN A 143 -36.95 -27.82 -10.64
N THR A 144 -37.57 -26.65 -10.82
CA THR A 144 -37.03 -25.55 -11.63
C THR A 144 -35.74 -24.96 -11.05
N SER A 145 -35.69 -24.68 -9.74
CA SER A 145 -34.49 -24.15 -9.09
C SER A 145 -33.32 -25.13 -9.12
N LEU A 146 -33.57 -26.43 -8.98
CA LEU A 146 -32.53 -27.47 -9.09
C LEU A 146 -31.99 -27.58 -10.51
N LYS A 147 -32.87 -27.51 -11.53
CA LYS A 147 -32.44 -27.51 -12.93
C LYS A 147 -31.57 -26.29 -13.25
N LEU A 148 -31.96 -25.10 -12.77
CA LEU A 148 -31.19 -23.87 -12.95
C LEU A 148 -29.83 -23.89 -12.24
N SER A 149 -29.74 -24.47 -11.04
CA SER A 149 -28.46 -24.61 -10.34
C SER A 149 -27.55 -25.64 -11.02
N ILE A 150 -28.09 -26.76 -11.49
CA ILE A 150 -27.33 -27.75 -12.27
C ILE A 150 -26.82 -27.14 -13.58
N GLN A 151 -27.65 -26.36 -14.28
CA GLN A 151 -27.24 -25.61 -15.47
C GLN A 151 -26.09 -24.63 -15.16
N ALA A 152 -26.18 -23.88 -14.06
CA ALA A 152 -25.13 -22.96 -13.65
C ALA A 152 -23.82 -23.68 -13.27
N ILE A 153 -23.87 -24.87 -12.66
CA ILE A 153 -22.69 -25.69 -12.31
C ILE A 153 -22.06 -26.32 -13.56
N ARG A 154 -22.87 -26.68 -14.56
CA ARG A 154 -22.41 -27.20 -15.85
C ARG A 154 -21.81 -26.11 -16.76
N GLY A 155 -21.97 -24.84 -16.38
CA GLY A 155 -21.54 -23.70 -17.15
C GLY A 155 -22.51 -23.26 -18.25
N GLU A 156 -23.71 -23.85 -18.33
CA GLU A 156 -24.78 -23.49 -19.27
C GLU A 156 -25.75 -22.48 -18.62
N GLY A 157 -25.19 -21.45 -17.99
CA GLY A 157 -25.96 -20.51 -17.18
C GLY A 157 -26.81 -19.55 -18.03
N ARG A 158 -27.55 -18.66 -17.34
CA ARG A 158 -28.37 -17.58 -17.94
C ARG A 158 -27.64 -16.72 -19.00
N TRP A 159 -26.31 -16.75 -19.02
CA TRP A 159 -25.44 -15.96 -19.89
C TRP A 159 -24.78 -16.78 -21.02
N GLY A 160 -25.22 -18.03 -21.24
CA GLY A 160 -24.66 -18.92 -22.27
C GLY A 160 -23.64 -19.91 -21.71
N ASN A 161 -22.98 -20.64 -22.62
CA ASN A 161 -22.01 -21.69 -22.31
C ASN A 161 -20.66 -21.08 -21.90
N GLU A 162 -20.23 -21.34 -20.67
CA GLU A 162 -18.99 -20.81 -20.09
C GLU A 162 -17.73 -21.25 -20.85
N ARG A 163 -17.83 -22.32 -21.66
CA ARG A 163 -16.75 -22.77 -22.54
C ARG A 163 -16.55 -21.88 -23.76
N GLU A 164 -17.61 -21.22 -24.21
CA GLU A 164 -17.58 -20.29 -25.35
C GLU A 164 -17.30 -18.86 -24.88
N VAL A 165 -17.88 -18.48 -23.73
CA VAL A 165 -17.71 -17.16 -23.12
C VAL A 165 -17.40 -17.34 -21.64
N SER A 166 -16.12 -17.21 -21.27
CA SER A 166 -15.70 -17.40 -19.88
C SER A 166 -16.42 -16.42 -18.94
N LYS A 167 -16.87 -16.93 -17.78
CA LYS A 167 -17.60 -16.12 -16.80
C LYS A 167 -16.66 -15.09 -16.15
N GLY A 168 -16.93 -13.81 -16.38
CA GLY A 168 -16.31 -12.70 -15.66
C GLY A 168 -15.09 -12.08 -16.34
N TRP A 169 -14.29 -11.38 -15.55
CA TRP A 169 -13.11 -10.64 -16.00
C TRP A 169 -11.90 -11.58 -15.99
N ASN A 170 -11.77 -12.42 -17.01
CA ASN A 170 -10.60 -13.28 -17.14
C ASN A 170 -9.37 -12.40 -17.35
N GLN A 171 -8.47 -12.35 -16.36
CA GLN A 171 -7.40 -11.35 -16.30
C GLN A 171 -6.44 -11.44 -17.49
N LEU A 172 -6.23 -12.66 -18.02
CA LEU A 172 -5.43 -12.89 -19.24
C LEU A 172 -6.13 -12.35 -20.50
N ASP A 173 -7.44 -12.51 -20.58
CA ASP A 173 -8.25 -12.12 -21.74
C ASP A 173 -8.39 -10.58 -21.79
N LEU A 174 -8.63 -9.96 -20.64
CA LEU A 174 -8.57 -8.51 -20.48
C LEU A 174 -7.17 -7.95 -20.73
N LYS A 175 -6.12 -8.64 -20.26
CA LYS A 175 -4.74 -8.23 -20.54
C LYS A 175 -4.48 -8.24 -22.04
N HIS A 176 -5.00 -9.21 -22.78
CA HIS A 176 -4.89 -9.22 -24.24
C HIS A 176 -5.68 -8.08 -24.89
N VAL A 177 -6.93 -7.83 -24.46
CA VAL A 177 -7.75 -6.70 -24.95
C VAL A 177 -7.11 -5.35 -24.68
N PHE A 178 -6.49 -5.16 -23.51
CA PHE A 178 -5.81 -3.91 -23.17
C PHE A 178 -4.46 -3.74 -23.88
N MET A 179 -3.73 -4.84 -24.13
CA MET A 179 -2.44 -4.80 -24.81
C MET A 179 -2.62 -4.67 -26.33
N ASN A 180 -3.69 -5.25 -26.90
CA ASN A 180 -3.94 -5.32 -28.35
C ASN A 180 -5.40 -4.94 -28.69
N PRO A 181 -5.81 -3.66 -28.53
CA PRO A 181 -7.22 -3.25 -28.61
C PRO A 181 -7.82 -3.28 -30.03
N PHE A 182 -7.00 -3.33 -31.07
CA PHE A 182 -7.45 -3.29 -32.48
C PHE A 182 -7.32 -4.63 -33.20
N VAL A 183 -6.86 -5.68 -32.51
CA VAL A 183 -6.78 -7.02 -33.09
C VAL A 183 -8.09 -7.74 -32.83
N PRO A 184 -8.83 -8.17 -33.86
CA PRO A 184 -10.05 -8.94 -33.66
C PRO A 184 -9.72 -10.22 -32.89
N ARG A 185 -10.58 -10.58 -31.94
CA ARG A 185 -10.39 -11.72 -31.05
C ARG A 185 -10.12 -12.98 -31.90
N PRO A 186 -9.05 -13.75 -31.63
CA PRO A 186 -8.89 -15.04 -32.30
C PRO A 186 -10.08 -15.92 -31.91
N LEU A 187 -10.80 -16.41 -32.91
CA LEU A 187 -11.90 -17.35 -32.71
C LEU A 187 -11.33 -18.62 -32.07
N PRO A 188 -12.04 -19.24 -31.12
CA PRO A 188 -11.58 -20.47 -30.50
C PRO A 188 -11.41 -21.55 -31.58
N ASP A 189 -10.31 -22.29 -31.48
CA ASP A 189 -9.89 -23.30 -32.45
C ASP A 189 -11.07 -24.17 -32.91
N GLY A 190 -11.53 -23.94 -34.15
CA GLY A 190 -12.68 -24.67 -34.70
C GLY A 190 -13.46 -24.01 -35.83
N GLN A 191 -13.18 -22.75 -36.21
CA GLN A 191 -13.82 -22.12 -37.37
C GLN A 191 -12.75 -21.64 -38.36
N ALA A 192 -12.50 -22.45 -39.39
CA ALA A 192 -11.67 -22.08 -40.53
C ALA A 192 -12.34 -20.94 -41.31
N GLU A 193 -11.56 -19.90 -41.60
CA GLU A 193 -11.98 -18.76 -42.42
C GLU A 193 -12.29 -19.23 -43.85
N THR A 194 -13.55 -19.10 -44.27
CA THR A 194 -13.94 -19.16 -45.68
C THR A 194 -14.04 -17.73 -46.22
N GLY A 195 -13.08 -17.31 -47.05
CA GLY A 195 -13.20 -16.08 -47.85
C GLY A 195 -11.92 -15.53 -48.50
N ALA A 196 -11.52 -16.10 -49.64
CA ALA A 196 -11.07 -15.54 -50.96
C ALA A 196 -10.21 -14.22 -51.04
N PRO A 197 -9.35 -13.96 -52.07
CA PRO A 197 -9.60 -14.27 -53.51
C PRO A 197 -8.41 -14.58 -54.48
N ASP A 198 -8.81 -15.00 -55.70
CA ASP A 198 -8.27 -14.88 -57.08
C ASP A 198 -6.94 -15.53 -57.59
N GLU A 199 -7.12 -16.58 -58.42
CA GLU A 199 -6.48 -17.01 -59.71
C GLU A 199 -5.00 -16.68 -60.06
N PRO A 200 -4.24 -17.60 -60.74
CA PRO A 200 -4.56 -18.01 -62.12
C PRO A 200 -4.34 -19.48 -62.52
N GLN A 201 -4.90 -19.77 -63.69
CA GLN A 201 -5.08 -21.03 -64.41
C GLN A 201 -3.78 -21.67 -64.93
N GLY A 202 -3.72 -23.01 -64.97
CA GLY A 202 -2.75 -23.74 -65.79
C GLY A 202 -2.57 -25.24 -65.46
N ALA A 203 -3.11 -26.09 -66.34
CA ALA A 203 -2.53 -27.33 -66.88
C ALA A 203 -2.35 -28.62 -66.01
N GLU A 204 -2.97 -29.70 -66.52
CA GLU A 204 -2.41 -31.07 -66.70
C GLU A 204 -2.23 -31.97 -65.46
N LEU A 205 -3.01 -33.06 -65.29
CA LEU A 205 -2.95 -34.43 -65.86
C LEU A 205 -2.24 -35.44 -64.94
N GLU A 206 -2.87 -36.61 -64.81
CA GLU A 206 -2.29 -37.96 -64.53
C GLU A 206 -1.78 -38.22 -63.09
N ALA A 207 -2.43 -39.11 -62.32
CA ALA A 207 -2.23 -40.57 -62.27
C ALA A 207 -0.89 -41.01 -61.62
N GLY A 208 -0.94 -41.91 -60.64
CA GLY A 208 0.25 -42.66 -60.21
C GLY A 208 0.37 -43.01 -58.72
N THR A 209 -0.27 -44.11 -58.34
CA THR A 209 0.27 -45.30 -57.65
C THR A 209 1.58 -45.25 -56.85
N ALA A 210 1.57 -46.03 -55.74
CA ALA A 210 2.70 -46.77 -55.14
C ALA A 210 3.76 -45.95 -54.36
N ASP A 211 4.47 -46.46 -53.37
CA ASP A 211 4.48 -47.67 -52.53
C ASP A 211 5.63 -47.45 -51.52
N ALA A 212 5.59 -48.19 -50.41
CA ALA A 212 6.70 -48.66 -49.58
C ALA A 212 7.82 -47.70 -49.09
N GLY A 213 8.01 -47.76 -47.76
CA GLY A 213 9.21 -48.45 -47.26
C GLY A 213 10.29 -47.62 -46.56
N GLY A 214 10.46 -47.89 -45.27
CA GLY A 214 11.76 -47.91 -44.57
C GLY A 214 12.34 -46.56 -44.11
N GLU A 215 13.13 -46.45 -43.05
CA GLU A 215 13.84 -47.42 -42.22
C GLU A 215 14.09 -46.83 -40.82
N MET A 216 14.50 -47.71 -39.92
CA MET A 216 15.01 -47.45 -38.57
C MET A 216 16.31 -46.62 -38.56
N GLY A 217 16.54 -45.91 -37.46
CA GLY A 217 17.85 -45.38 -37.05
C GLY A 217 17.67 -44.45 -35.84
N ALA A 218 17.71 -44.95 -34.62
CA ALA A 218 18.91 -45.15 -33.79
C ALA A 218 19.47 -43.84 -33.21
N ASP A 219 19.40 -43.77 -31.87
CA ASP A 219 20.35 -43.20 -30.92
C ASP A 219 20.95 -41.81 -31.17
N VAL A 220 20.88 -40.95 -30.14
CA VAL A 220 22.06 -40.57 -29.35
C VAL A 220 21.67 -39.69 -28.16
N ALA A 221 22.17 -40.14 -27.02
CA ALA A 221 22.48 -39.52 -25.74
C ALA A 221 22.39 -37.99 -25.58
N ALA A 222 21.95 -37.56 -24.40
CA ALA A 222 22.81 -37.00 -23.33
C ALA A 222 21.98 -36.06 -22.42
N GLN A 223 21.75 -36.45 -21.16
CA GLN A 223 22.46 -35.98 -19.95
C GLN A 223 21.90 -34.70 -19.33
N GLY A 224 21.75 -34.73 -18.00
CA GLY A 224 21.64 -33.57 -17.12
C GLY A 224 20.38 -33.59 -16.25
N SER A 225 20.35 -34.24 -15.07
CA SER A 225 20.80 -33.69 -13.77
C SER A 225 20.00 -32.47 -13.34
N THR A 226 19.49 -32.28 -12.13
CA THR A 226 19.46 -33.04 -10.88
C THR A 226 18.47 -32.27 -9.99
N SER A 227 17.69 -33.00 -9.21
CA SER A 227 16.86 -32.53 -8.12
C SER A 227 17.68 -31.90 -6.99
N HIS A 228 17.24 -30.76 -6.44
CA HIS A 228 17.54 -30.38 -5.06
C HIS A 228 16.27 -29.87 -4.37
N ALA A 229 15.73 -30.73 -3.50
CA ALA A 229 14.76 -30.38 -2.48
C ALA A 229 15.52 -29.87 -1.25
N HIS A 230 15.15 -28.70 -0.73
CA HIS A 230 15.59 -28.23 0.58
C HIS A 230 14.44 -28.31 1.57
N SER A 231 14.70 -29.06 2.63
CA SER A 231 13.96 -29.22 3.87
C SER A 231 13.96 -27.92 4.68
N GLU A 232 12.79 -27.44 5.08
CA GLU A 232 12.63 -26.43 6.12
C GLU A 232 12.53 -27.09 7.50
N SER A 233 13.37 -26.62 8.42
CA SER A 233 13.46 -27.04 9.81
C SER A 233 12.71 -26.07 10.72
N GLU A 234 12.03 -26.64 11.70
CA GLU A 234 11.33 -25.99 12.79
C GLU A 234 12.25 -25.05 13.60
N ARG A 235 11.73 -23.87 13.96
CA ARG A 235 12.27 -23.07 15.07
C ARG A 235 11.17 -22.60 16.01
N ALA A 236 11.43 -22.89 17.28
CA ALA A 236 10.62 -22.65 18.45
C ALA A 236 10.42 -21.16 18.77
N ALA A 237 9.28 -20.88 19.42
CA ALA A 237 8.93 -19.62 20.04
C ALA A 237 9.60 -19.46 21.42
N PRO A 238 9.95 -18.23 21.84
CA PRO A 238 10.22 -17.93 23.25
C PRO A 238 8.97 -17.44 23.97
N ALA A 239 8.76 -17.97 25.18
CA ALA A 239 7.81 -17.48 26.17
C ALA A 239 8.38 -16.26 26.91
N ILE A 240 7.49 -15.32 27.24
CA ILE A 240 7.57 -14.37 28.36
C ILE A 240 6.32 -14.60 29.19
#